data_AF-A0A8D9LXT5-F1
#
_entry.id   AF-A0A8D9LXT5-F1
#
_cell.length_a   1.000
_cell.length_b   1.000
_cell.length_c   1.000
_cell.angle_alpha   90.00
_cell.angle_beta   90.00
_cell.angle_gamma   90.00
#
_symmetry.space_group_name_H-M   'P 1'
#
loop_
_entity.id
_entity.type
_entity.pdbx_description
1 polymer ?
#
loop_
_entity_poly.entity_id
_entity_poly.type
_entity_poly.pdbx_seq_one_letter_code
_entity_poly.pdbx_strand_id
1 'polypeptide(L)'
;ACPGNSWNLPHPRTDNEVLLHAHLTTVAPPMQTTSEDKYFWRVDGAQLNKFSAARNHILLTCGYSSEIWRLVLPRLASPNVCFMNWTELLSWIKEPASGNVSILKKIATQSTVHHIWRQRNNILHNQVLIPPNTVFRIIDREVRNILLGRRDKRKYTTLLSSWLQFT
;
A
#
# COMPACT_ATOMS: atom_id res chain seq x y z
N ALA A 1 28.25 -8.31 -11.83
CA ALA A 1 28.77 -9.34 -12.75
C ALA A 1 30.04 -9.91 -12.15
N CYS A 2 30.10 -11.23 -11.91
CA CYS A 2 31.25 -11.91 -11.29
C CYS A 2 32.35 -12.13 -12.36
N PRO A 3 33.44 -11.37 -12.39
CA PRO A 3 34.49 -11.59 -13.38
C PRO A 3 35.28 -12.83 -12.94
N GLY A 4 35.09 -13.95 -13.64
CA GLY A 4 35.88 -15.18 -13.48
C GLY A 4 35.57 -15.99 -12.23
N ASN A 5 34.70 -17.01 -12.36
CA ASN A 5 34.52 -18.21 -11.51
C ASN A 5 34.70 -18.12 -9.97
N SER A 6 34.65 -16.91 -9.39
CA SER A 6 34.97 -16.65 -7.99
C SER A 6 33.89 -15.75 -7.37
N TRP A 7 33.59 -15.97 -6.10
CA TRP A 7 32.71 -15.08 -5.34
C TRP A 7 33.41 -13.74 -5.10
N ASN A 8 32.76 -12.64 -5.50
CA ASN A 8 33.23 -11.30 -5.18
C ASN A 8 32.68 -10.89 -3.81
N LEU A 9 33.36 -11.33 -2.74
CA LEU A 9 32.98 -11.04 -1.36
C LEU A 9 33.79 -9.86 -0.81
N PRO A 10 33.16 -8.92 -0.08
CA PRO A 10 33.89 -7.87 0.63
C PRO A 10 34.74 -8.46 1.76
N HIS A 11 35.67 -7.66 2.31
CA HIS A 11 36.47 -8.10 3.46
C HIS A 11 35.57 -8.31 4.69
N PRO A 12 35.60 -9.50 5.33
CA PRO A 12 34.77 -9.77 6.50
C PRO A 12 35.16 -8.88 7.68
N ARG A 13 34.18 -8.36 8.40
CA ARG A 13 34.37 -7.45 9.54
C ARG A 13 34.05 -8.11 10.88
N THR A 14 33.57 -9.35 10.87
CA THR A 14 33.19 -10.12 12.06
C THR A 14 33.50 -11.61 11.88
N ASP A 15 33.65 -12.34 12.97
CA ASP A 15 33.92 -13.80 12.93
C ASP A 15 32.79 -14.59 12.26
N ASN A 16 31.54 -14.17 12.46
CA ASN A 16 30.39 -14.77 11.77
C ASN A 16 30.46 -14.57 10.25
N GLU A 17 30.97 -13.44 9.80
CA GLU A 17 31.16 -13.14 8.38
C GLU A 17 32.34 -13.93 7.80
N VAL A 18 33.42 -14.15 8.58
CA VAL A 18 34.54 -15.03 8.20
C VAL A 18 34.04 -16.46 7.97
N LEU A 19 33.25 -17.00 8.90
CA LEU A 19 32.68 -18.35 8.79
C LEU A 19 31.74 -18.46 7.59
N LEU A 20 30.91 -17.44 7.35
CA LEU A 20 30.03 -17.38 6.20
C LEU A 20 30.82 -17.33 4.89
N HIS A 21 31.86 -16.50 4.80
CA HIS A 21 32.70 -16.40 3.61
C HIS A 21 33.44 -17.70 3.34
N ALA A 22 34.00 -18.33 4.37
CA ALA A 22 34.65 -19.63 4.27
C ALA A 22 33.68 -20.73 3.78
N HIS A 23 32.42 -20.67 4.21
CA HIS A 23 31.40 -21.58 3.69
C HIS A 23 31.06 -21.28 2.22
N LEU A 24 30.83 -20.02 1.87
CA LEU A 24 30.45 -19.62 0.51
C LEU A 24 31.52 -19.96 -0.53
N THR A 25 32.81 -19.87 -0.19
CA THR A 25 33.91 -20.25 -1.09
C THR A 25 33.99 -21.75 -1.37
N THR A 26 33.33 -22.60 -0.57
CA THR A 26 33.18 -24.04 -0.88
C THR A 26 32.07 -24.32 -1.89
N VAL A 27 31.19 -23.35 -2.14
CA VAL A 27 30.10 -23.46 -3.11
C VAL A 27 30.56 -22.86 -4.44
N ALA A 28 30.41 -23.57 -5.55
CA ALA A 28 30.70 -22.99 -6.85
C ALA A 28 29.78 -21.77 -7.11
N PRO A 29 30.31 -20.61 -7.53
CA PRO A 29 29.46 -19.47 -7.83
C PRO A 29 28.50 -19.82 -8.97
N PRO A 30 27.24 -19.35 -8.92
CA PRO A 30 26.30 -19.60 -10.01
C PRO A 30 26.90 -19.04 -11.31
N MET A 31 26.88 -19.86 -12.37
CA MET A 31 27.33 -19.44 -13.69
C MET A 31 26.61 -18.13 -14.06
N GLN A 32 27.32 -17.21 -14.72
CA GLN A 32 26.66 -16.04 -15.31
C GLN A 32 25.63 -16.55 -16.31
N THR A 33 24.35 -16.57 -15.92
CA THR A 33 23.28 -16.91 -16.82
C THR A 33 23.05 -15.71 -17.73
N THR A 34 23.18 -15.91 -19.04
CA THR A 34 22.85 -14.88 -20.06
C THR A 34 21.35 -14.54 -20.08
N SER A 35 20.53 -15.24 -19.30
CA SER A 35 19.11 -14.94 -19.14
C SER A 35 18.91 -13.75 -18.21
N GLU A 36 18.16 -12.74 -18.66
CA GLU A 36 17.69 -11.63 -17.82
C GLU A 36 16.98 -12.12 -16.55
N ASP A 37 17.23 -11.42 -15.44
CA ASP A 37 16.53 -11.64 -14.17
C ASP A 37 15.02 -11.49 -14.34
N LYS A 38 14.26 -12.53 -13.96
CA LYS A 38 12.79 -12.51 -13.95
C LYS A 38 12.27 -12.31 -12.53
N TYR A 39 11.65 -11.17 -12.28
CA TYR A 39 10.96 -10.88 -11.02
C TYR A 39 9.61 -11.59 -10.96
N PHE A 40 9.31 -12.21 -9.83
CA PHE A 40 8.01 -12.83 -9.53
C PHE A 40 7.56 -12.46 -8.10
N TRP A 41 6.26 -12.46 -7.86
CA TRP A 41 5.69 -12.30 -6.52
C TRP A 41 5.59 -13.67 -5.83
N ARG A 42 5.85 -13.76 -4.53
CA ARG A 42 5.59 -14.97 -3.73
C ARG A 42 4.60 -14.67 -2.61
N VAL A 43 3.56 -15.49 -2.50
CA VAL A 43 2.59 -15.50 -1.38
C VAL A 43 2.34 -16.95 -0.98
N ASP A 44 2.50 -17.28 0.30
CA ASP A 44 2.30 -18.63 0.87
C ASP A 44 3.00 -19.76 0.09
N GLY A 45 4.23 -19.52 -0.34
CA GLY A 45 5.05 -20.50 -1.08
C GLY A 45 4.75 -20.61 -2.59
N ALA A 46 3.67 -19.99 -3.09
CA ALA A 46 3.34 -19.99 -4.51
C ALA A 46 3.94 -18.78 -5.25
N GLN A 47 4.59 -19.02 -6.41
CA GLN A 47 5.07 -17.98 -7.31
C GLN A 47 3.94 -17.48 -8.22
N LEU A 48 3.75 -16.16 -8.27
CA LEU A 48 2.76 -15.48 -9.11
C LEU A 48 3.45 -14.52 -10.09
N ASN A 49 3.12 -14.71 -11.36
CA ASN A 49 3.68 -13.96 -12.49
C ASN A 49 2.89 -12.67 -12.78
N LYS A 50 1.77 -12.46 -12.05
CA LYS A 50 0.87 -11.31 -12.16
C LYS A 50 0.25 -10.96 -10.79
N PHE A 51 -0.25 -9.75 -10.74
CA PHE A 51 -0.90 -9.11 -9.60
C PHE A 51 -2.00 -9.97 -8.93
N SER A 52 -2.01 -10.00 -7.59
CA SER A 52 -2.94 -10.80 -6.79
C SER A 52 -4.35 -10.23 -6.81
N ALA A 53 -5.30 -10.97 -7.39
CA ALA A 53 -6.74 -10.73 -7.26
C ALA A 53 -7.18 -10.59 -5.79
N ALA A 54 -6.45 -11.22 -4.86
CA ALA A 54 -6.68 -11.04 -3.44
C ALA A 54 -6.51 -9.57 -3.01
N ARG A 55 -5.51 -8.82 -3.51
CA ARG A 55 -5.38 -7.39 -3.16
C ARG A 55 -6.59 -6.57 -3.62
N ASN A 56 -7.07 -6.76 -4.86
CA ASN A 56 -8.29 -6.05 -5.30
C ASN A 56 -9.48 -6.42 -4.42
N HIS A 57 -9.66 -7.71 -4.14
CA HIS A 57 -10.73 -8.17 -3.29
C HIS A 57 -10.63 -7.56 -1.88
N ILE A 58 -9.50 -7.77 -1.21
CA ILE A 58 -9.28 -7.31 0.16
C ILE A 58 -9.36 -5.80 0.28
N LEU A 59 -8.80 -5.02 -0.65
CA LEU A 59 -8.74 -3.57 -0.50
C LEU A 59 -9.95 -2.84 -1.07
N LEU A 60 -10.68 -3.43 -2.03
CA LEU A 60 -11.69 -2.72 -2.81
C LEU A 60 -13.05 -3.40 -2.81
N THR A 61 -13.13 -4.70 -3.12
CA THR A 61 -14.42 -5.35 -3.46
C THR A 61 -15.01 -6.28 -2.41
N CYS A 62 -14.25 -6.68 -1.40
CA CYS A 62 -14.73 -7.47 -0.27
C CYS A 62 -15.80 -6.69 0.50
N GLY A 63 -16.83 -7.39 1.03
CA GLY A 63 -17.95 -6.77 1.75
C GLY A 63 -17.54 -5.84 2.91
N TYR A 64 -16.43 -6.14 3.58
CA TYR A 64 -15.88 -5.28 4.62
C TYR A 64 -15.34 -3.95 4.05
N SER A 65 -14.57 -4.04 2.97
CA SER A 65 -13.87 -2.93 2.35
C SER A 65 -14.81 -2.06 1.53
N SER A 66 -15.78 -2.66 0.84
CA SER A 66 -16.82 -1.94 0.11
C SER A 66 -17.66 -1.08 1.03
N GLU A 67 -17.96 -1.54 2.25
CA GLU A 67 -18.69 -0.75 3.25
C GLU A 67 -17.89 0.46 3.71
N ILE A 68 -16.57 0.33 3.90
CA ILE A 68 -15.71 1.48 4.21
C ILE A 68 -15.68 2.46 3.04
N TRP A 69 -15.51 1.99 1.81
CA TRP A 69 -15.53 2.85 0.62
C TRP A 69 -16.88 3.56 0.44
N ARG A 70 -17.99 2.90 0.75
CA ARG A 70 -19.35 3.47 0.73
C ARG A 70 -19.49 4.65 1.70
N LEU A 71 -18.77 4.65 2.82
CA LEU A 71 -18.75 5.74 3.80
C LEU A 71 -17.78 6.87 3.41
N VAL A 72 -16.64 6.53 2.78
CA VAL A 72 -15.58 7.47 2.41
C VAL A 72 -15.89 8.23 1.12
N LEU A 73 -16.40 7.57 0.09
CA LEU A 73 -16.59 8.15 -1.24
C LEU A 73 -17.57 9.34 -1.30
N PRO A 74 -18.68 9.35 -0.55
CA PRO A 74 -19.53 10.54 -0.43
C PRO A 74 -18.79 11.75 0.12
N ARG A 75 -17.80 11.57 1.00
CA ARG A 75 -16.95 12.65 1.56
C ARG A 75 -16.05 13.32 0.51
N LEU A 76 -15.89 12.66 -0.63
CA LEU A 76 -15.09 13.11 -1.77
C LEU A 76 -15.99 13.59 -2.93
N ALA A 77 -17.27 13.86 -2.65
CA ALA A 77 -18.30 14.19 -3.65
C ALA A 77 -18.36 13.17 -4.81
N SER A 78 -18.02 11.91 -4.53
CA SER A 78 -17.92 10.83 -5.52
C SER A 78 -18.76 9.60 -5.13
N PRO A 79 -20.06 9.75 -4.74
CA PRO A 79 -20.85 8.66 -4.17
C PRO A 79 -21.11 7.49 -5.14
N ASN A 80 -21.05 7.75 -6.45
CA ASN A 80 -21.32 6.75 -7.49
C ASN A 80 -20.08 5.98 -7.95
N VAL A 81 -18.92 6.29 -7.39
CA VAL A 81 -17.67 5.61 -7.78
C VAL A 81 -17.61 4.24 -7.12
N CYS A 82 -17.19 3.23 -7.87
CA CYS A 82 -16.87 1.91 -7.34
C CYS A 82 -15.60 1.43 -8.04
N PHE A 83 -14.69 0.83 -7.28
CA PHE A 83 -13.42 0.34 -7.82
C PHE A 83 -13.43 -1.18 -7.85
N MET A 84 -13.39 -1.76 -9.05
CA MET A 84 -13.31 -3.21 -9.24
C MET A 84 -11.86 -3.70 -9.23
N ASN A 85 -10.94 -2.80 -9.57
CA ASN A 85 -9.52 -3.11 -9.58
C ASN A 85 -8.66 -1.89 -9.20
N TRP A 86 -7.41 -2.19 -8.85
CA TRP A 86 -6.44 -1.18 -8.45
C TRP A 86 -6.13 -0.16 -9.55
N THR A 87 -6.23 -0.56 -10.82
CA THR A 87 -5.97 0.34 -11.95
C THR A 87 -7.02 1.44 -12.03
N GLU A 88 -8.30 1.11 -11.86
CA GLU A 88 -9.41 2.08 -11.78
C GLU A 88 -9.20 3.06 -10.63
N LEU A 89 -8.84 2.56 -9.45
CA LEU A 89 -8.53 3.41 -8.29
C LEU A 89 -7.40 4.39 -8.61
N LEU A 90 -6.28 3.90 -9.17
CA LEU A 90 -5.15 4.76 -9.51
C LEU A 90 -5.48 5.78 -10.60
N SER A 91 -6.26 5.40 -11.62
CA SER A 91 -6.73 6.31 -12.66
C SER A 91 -7.59 7.42 -12.08
N TRP A 92 -8.52 7.08 -11.18
CA TRP A 92 -9.39 8.05 -10.51
C TRP A 92 -8.64 9.03 -9.59
N ILE A 93 -7.56 8.59 -8.93
CA ILE A 93 -6.69 9.46 -8.14
C ILE A 93 -5.89 10.43 -9.04
N LYS A 94 -5.47 9.95 -10.22
CA LYS A 94 -4.68 10.71 -11.18
C LYS A 94 -5.52 11.65 -12.05
N GLU A 95 -6.82 11.40 -12.13
CA GLU A 95 -7.75 12.23 -12.89
C GLU A 95 -7.63 13.69 -12.44
N PRO A 96 -7.51 14.64 -13.39
CA PRO A 96 -7.38 16.06 -13.07
C PRO A 96 -8.68 16.58 -12.44
N ALA A 97 -8.73 16.56 -11.11
CA ALA A 97 -9.74 17.26 -10.33
C ALA A 97 -9.37 18.74 -10.18
N SER A 98 -10.35 19.59 -9.91
CA SER A 98 -10.16 21.02 -9.65
C SER A 98 -9.23 21.26 -8.45
N GLY A 99 -7.93 21.45 -8.74
CA GLY A 99 -6.91 21.87 -7.79
C GLY A 99 -6.83 21.03 -6.52
N ASN A 100 -7.21 21.64 -5.39
CA ASN A 100 -7.03 21.08 -4.04
C ASN A 100 -7.73 19.73 -3.86
N VAL A 101 -8.83 19.47 -4.57
CA VAL A 101 -9.62 18.21 -4.49
C VAL A 101 -8.75 16.98 -4.82
N SER A 102 -7.74 17.11 -5.69
CA SER A 102 -6.79 16.02 -5.98
C SER A 102 -5.96 15.63 -4.76
N ILE A 103 -5.58 16.59 -3.91
CA ILE A 103 -4.84 16.32 -2.67
C ILE A 103 -5.75 15.58 -1.68
N LEU A 104 -7.01 16.01 -1.56
CA LEU A 104 -7.98 15.37 -0.68
C LEU A 104 -8.26 13.92 -1.11
N LYS A 105 -8.47 13.67 -2.41
CA LYS A 105 -8.60 12.31 -2.95
C LYS A 105 -7.40 11.44 -2.55
N LYS A 106 -6.17 11.94 -2.74
CA LYS A 106 -4.94 11.21 -2.38
C LYS A 106 -4.86 10.87 -0.90
N ILE A 107 -5.11 11.83 -0.01
CA ILE A 107 -5.07 11.64 1.45
C ILE A 107 -6.13 10.61 1.86
N ALA A 108 -7.39 10.81 1.45
CA ALA A 108 -8.48 9.93 1.83
C ALA A 108 -8.28 8.50 1.31
N THR A 109 -7.82 8.33 0.07
CA THR A 109 -7.48 7.01 -0.47
C THR A 109 -6.34 6.35 0.30
N GLN A 110 -5.27 7.10 0.61
CA GLN A 110 -4.12 6.56 1.33
C GLN A 110 -4.51 6.11 2.74
N SER A 111 -5.23 6.94 3.50
CA SER A 111 -5.72 6.57 4.84
C SER A 111 -6.66 5.36 4.77
N THR A 112 -7.58 5.33 3.79
CA THR A 112 -8.54 4.21 3.63
C THR A 112 -7.83 2.89 3.35
N VAL A 113 -6.92 2.86 2.37
CA VAL A 113 -6.13 1.66 2.04
C VAL A 113 -5.29 1.21 3.23
N HIS A 114 -4.66 2.16 3.93
CA HIS A 114 -3.85 1.86 5.11
C HIS A 114 -4.67 1.18 6.20
N HIS A 115 -5.84 1.72 6.56
CA HIS A 115 -6.66 1.15 7.63
C HIS A 115 -7.33 -0.16 7.26
N ILE A 116 -7.71 -0.37 6.00
CA ILE A 116 -8.21 -1.68 5.54
C ILE A 116 -7.10 -2.74 5.67
N TRP A 117 -5.88 -2.41 5.21
CA TRP A 117 -4.74 -3.32 5.35
C TRP A 117 -4.38 -3.58 6.81
N ARG A 118 -4.36 -2.54 7.64
CA ARG A 118 -4.15 -2.65 9.09
C ARG A 118 -5.18 -3.55 9.74
N GLN A 119 -6.45 -3.44 9.35
CA GLN A 119 -7.52 -4.28 9.88
C GLN A 119 -7.36 -5.75 9.47
N ARG A 120 -6.97 -6.04 8.22
CA ARG A 120 -6.63 -7.40 7.79
C ARG A 120 -5.54 -7.99 8.70
N ASN A 121 -4.48 -7.22 8.98
CA ASN A 121 -3.40 -7.69 9.85
C ASN A 121 -3.86 -7.88 11.30
N ASN A 122 -4.76 -7.02 11.79
CA ASN A 122 -5.33 -7.17 13.12
C ASN A 122 -6.15 -8.47 13.25
N ILE A 123 -6.86 -8.86 12.20
CA ILE A 123 -7.55 -10.17 12.15
C ILE A 123 -6.51 -11.29 12.10
N LEU A 124 -5.49 -11.19 11.24
CA LEU A 124 -4.48 -12.23 11.08
C LEU A 124 -3.73 -12.52 12.40
N HIS A 125 -3.29 -11.48 13.10
CA HIS A 125 -2.42 -11.61 14.28
C HIS A 125 -3.19 -11.66 15.60
N ASN A 126 -4.29 -10.93 15.71
CA ASN A 126 -5.01 -10.76 16.98
C ASN A 126 -6.42 -11.37 16.95
N GLN A 127 -6.90 -11.84 15.79
CA GLN A 127 -8.26 -12.36 15.61
C GLN A 127 -9.37 -11.35 15.98
N VAL A 128 -9.06 -10.04 15.90
CA VAL A 128 -10.00 -8.97 16.25
C VAL A 128 -10.53 -8.29 15.00
N LEU A 129 -11.85 -8.39 14.79
CA LEU A 129 -12.57 -7.64 13.77
C LEU A 129 -13.11 -6.32 14.33
N ILE A 130 -12.56 -5.19 13.86
CA ILE A 130 -13.11 -3.87 14.14
C ILE A 130 -14.21 -3.59 13.11
N PRO A 131 -15.42 -3.15 13.50
CA PRO A 131 -16.49 -2.87 12.55
C PRO A 131 -16.12 -1.75 11.54
N PRO A 132 -16.63 -1.81 10.29
CA PRO A 132 -16.35 -0.81 9.25
C PRO A 132 -16.63 0.63 9.69
N ASN A 133 -17.74 0.87 10.40
CA ASN A 133 -18.11 2.19 10.92
C ASN A 133 -17.07 2.77 11.89
N THR A 134 -16.47 1.92 12.73
CA THR A 134 -15.44 2.33 13.68
C THR A 134 -14.15 2.69 12.96
N VAL A 135 -13.76 1.88 11.96
CA VAL A 135 -12.60 2.19 11.11
C VAL A 135 -12.83 3.46 10.31
N PHE A 136 -14.04 3.69 9.79
CA PHE A 136 -14.41 4.93 9.12
C PHE A 136 -14.24 6.15 10.04
N ARG A 137 -14.67 6.08 11.32
CA ARG A 137 -14.45 7.18 12.29
C ARG A 137 -12.97 7.47 12.52
N ILE A 138 -12.12 6.44 12.52
CA ILE A 138 -10.67 6.60 12.63
C ILE A 138 -10.12 7.30 11.38
N ILE A 139 -10.53 6.86 10.19
CA ILE A 139 -10.16 7.49 8.90
C ILE A 139 -10.61 8.96 8.86
N ASP A 140 -11.88 9.24 9.19
CA ASP A 140 -12.42 10.61 9.21
C ASP A 140 -11.61 11.52 10.14
N ARG A 141 -11.31 11.06 11.36
CA ARG A 141 -10.47 11.81 12.30
C ARG A 141 -9.05 12.04 11.77
N GLU A 142 -8.43 11.02 11.17
CA GLU A 142 -7.10 11.14 10.59
C GLU A 142 -7.06 12.16 9.44
N VAL A 143 -7.99 12.06 8.50
CA VAL A 143 -8.11 13.00 7.37
C VAL A 143 -8.29 14.42 7.89
N ARG A 144 -9.21 14.64 8.85
CA ARG A 144 -9.40 15.95 9.48
C ARG A 144 -8.13 16.46 10.14
N ASN A 145 -7.40 15.63 10.88
CA ASN A 145 -6.16 16.01 11.53
C ASN A 145 -5.07 16.40 10.50
N ILE A 146 -4.94 15.66 9.40
CA ILE A 146 -3.99 15.97 8.32
C ILE A 146 -4.33 17.32 7.67
N LEU A 147 -5.62 17.59 7.45
CA LEU A 147 -6.07 18.87 6.87
C LEU A 147 -5.88 20.03 7.85
N LEU A 148 -6.21 19.84 9.14
CA LEU A 148 -6.05 20.84 10.19
C LEU A 148 -4.58 21.17 10.46
N GLY A 149 -3.69 20.17 10.45
CA GLY A 149 -2.25 20.36 10.62
C GLY A 149 -1.58 21.11 9.46
N ARG A 150 -2.31 21.39 8.38
CA ARG A 150 -1.84 22.15 7.20
C ARG A 150 -2.70 23.39 6.93
N ARG A 151 -3.53 23.80 7.89
CA ARG A 151 -4.55 24.86 7.76
C ARG A 151 -3.98 26.24 7.48
N ASP A 152 -2.72 26.50 7.81
CA ASP A 152 -2.04 27.79 7.54
C ASP A 152 -2.02 28.16 6.05
N LYS A 153 -2.24 27.18 5.17
CA LYS A 153 -2.44 27.41 3.74
C LYS A 153 -3.94 27.44 3.44
N ARG A 154 -4.47 28.58 2.96
CA ARG A 154 -5.89 28.78 2.55
C ARG A 154 -6.50 27.60 1.78
N LYS A 155 -5.69 26.93 0.96
CA LYS A 155 -6.03 25.71 0.21
C LYS A 155 -6.61 24.58 1.07
N TYR A 156 -6.09 24.35 2.27
CA TYR A 156 -6.52 23.25 3.16
C TYR A 156 -7.78 23.58 3.97
N THR A 157 -8.08 24.87 4.21
CA THR A 157 -9.33 25.30 4.80
C THR A 157 -10.51 24.98 3.88
N THR A 158 -10.39 25.25 2.57
CA THR A 158 -11.40 24.87 1.57
C THR A 158 -11.58 23.36 1.48
N LEU A 159 -10.51 22.58 1.65
CA LEU A 159 -10.59 21.11 1.67
C LEU A 159 -11.30 20.57 2.89
N LEU A 160 -11.03 21.14 4.05
CA LEU A 160 -11.73 20.76 5.27
C LEU A 160 -13.23 21.06 5.14
N SER A 161 -13.61 22.22 4.61
CA SER A 161 -15.02 22.53 4.35
C SER A 161 -15.65 21.52 3.40
N SER A 162 -14.98 21.14 2.30
CA SER A 162 -15.49 20.13 1.36
C SER A 162 -15.67 18.74 2.00
N TRP A 163 -14.78 18.35 2.92
CA TRP A 163 -14.89 17.07 3.64
C TRP A 163 -16.03 17.06 4.67
N LEU A 164 -16.25 18.22 5.33
CA LEU A 164 -17.28 18.39 6.35
C LEU A 164 -18.69 18.61 5.79
N GLN A 165 -18.84 18.93 4.51
CA GLN A 165 -20.15 19.20 3.89
C GLN A 165 -21.13 18.00 3.93
N PHE A 166 -20.63 16.78 4.11
CA PHE A 166 -21.44 15.56 4.01
C PHE A 166 -21.67 14.85 5.36
N THR A 167 -21.58 15.56 6.49
CA THR A 167 -21.77 15.01 7.87
C THR A 167 -23.14 14.46 8.11
#